data_AF-A0AA92V922-F1
#
_entry.id   AF-A0AA92V922-F1
#
_cell.length_a   1.000
_cell.length_b   1.000
_cell.length_c   1.000
_cell.angle_alpha   90.00
_cell.angle_beta   90.00
_cell.angle_gamma   90.00
#
_symmetry.space_group_name_H-M   'P 1'
#
loop_
_entity.id
_entity.type
_entity.pdbx_description
1 polymer ?
#
loop_
_entity_poly.entity_id
_entity_poly.type
_entity_poly.pdbx_seq_one_letter_code
_entity_poly.pdbx_strand_id
1 'polypeptide(L)'
;MANLVNANAANATQVVKGYAYNRSLVKAGILHFGVGNFHRAHLEFMTNMLLENNTQQNWGICGAMILPGDERLYHALKKQDGEYTLTVCGRDDSIQVYQLGALVELYWGIEEQEQILNKIASKDIKIITLTITEGGYNISRQSGEFMLDNAQVAHDIQNPAKPVTAFGYVAEGLRRRKASGNGPVTILSCDNLQHNGNTARKAFMTFVEAQDKELAAWMEENVTFPNSMVDRITPATRPADIERLNAQNGTCDEAPVYCEDFIQWVVEDNFAAGRPAWETVGAQMTNDVTDFENMKLSLLNASHTLLSYPSFLGGYRKVDAAMHDERIRKFVRAFMDEDITPYVPAPQNTDLEAYKQCLVERFGNRMVSDQVARLCFDGASKFPVYVMPNLEKMIADDASGKRQDVEFKRVAYLFAAYRHYLKYQVDDNGDAFEVADPWLTVDDHKAIDSDDALDFLGISAFTSTNLKAASHFVELYLKMVEDIKAKGAMKVLEEEIL
;
A
#
# COMPACT_ATOMS: atom_id res chain seq x y z
N MET A 1 20.50 18.34 18.38
CA MET A 1 21.42 17.18 18.18
C MET A 1 21.23 16.23 19.34
N ALA A 2 20.13 15.47 19.33
CA ALA A 2 20.01 14.30 20.17
C ALA A 2 20.85 13.19 19.52
N ASN A 3 21.85 12.66 20.24
CA ASN A 3 22.78 11.65 19.76
C ASN A 3 22.04 10.33 19.47
N LEU A 4 21.58 10.12 18.23
CA LEU A 4 21.08 8.82 17.76
C LEU A 4 22.17 7.74 17.78
N VAL A 5 23.44 8.13 17.68
CA VAL A 5 24.59 7.24 17.61
C VAL A 5 25.26 7.12 18.98
N ASN A 6 25.46 5.88 19.44
CA ASN A 6 26.17 5.57 20.66
C ASN A 6 27.67 5.32 20.36
N ALA A 7 28.57 5.89 21.15
CA ALA A 7 30.02 5.80 20.89
C ALA A 7 30.69 4.51 21.40
N ASN A 8 29.95 3.54 21.95
CA ASN A 8 30.53 2.34 22.56
C ASN A 8 29.68 1.09 22.34
N ALA A 9 29.97 0.30 21.30
CA ALA A 9 29.60 -1.12 21.24
C ALA A 9 30.60 -1.88 20.36
N ALA A 10 31.39 -2.75 20.99
CA ALA A 10 32.35 -3.62 20.33
C ALA A 10 31.63 -4.82 19.69
N ASN A 11 31.05 -4.62 18.51
CA ASN A 11 30.70 -5.61 17.49
C ASN A 11 30.41 -4.82 16.21
N ALA A 12 30.75 -5.37 15.03
CA ALA A 12 30.74 -4.66 13.75
C ALA A 12 29.44 -3.85 13.53
N THR A 13 29.52 -2.57 13.83
CA THR A 13 28.39 -1.63 13.82
C THR A 13 28.18 -1.20 12.37
N GLN A 14 26.94 -1.26 11.89
CA GLN A 14 26.65 -0.72 10.54
C GLN A 14 26.96 0.79 10.53
N VAL A 15 27.61 1.26 9.46
CA VAL A 15 27.88 2.70 9.31
C VAL A 15 26.57 3.41 9.00
N VAL A 16 26.09 4.22 9.95
CA VAL A 16 24.93 5.09 9.75
C VAL A 16 25.32 6.23 8.80
N LYS A 17 24.69 6.28 7.63
CA LYS A 17 24.84 7.36 6.67
C LYS A 17 23.99 8.56 7.12
N GLY A 18 24.66 9.61 7.61
CA GLY A 18 24.01 10.89 7.92
C GLY A 18 23.52 11.61 6.66
N TYR A 19 22.56 12.53 6.82
CA TYR A 19 22.13 13.42 5.74
C TYR A 19 23.11 14.60 5.56
N ALA A 20 23.30 15.07 4.32
CA ALA A 20 24.30 16.09 3.97
C ALA A 20 23.75 17.53 3.83
N TYR A 21 22.74 17.92 4.62
CA TYR A 21 22.16 19.27 4.61
C TYR A 21 22.04 19.86 6.02
N ASN A 22 22.04 21.20 6.10
CA ASN A 22 21.78 21.88 7.36
C ASN A 22 20.27 21.93 7.64
N ARG A 23 19.81 21.02 8.51
CA ARG A 23 18.41 20.89 8.89
C ARG A 23 17.79 22.18 9.44
N SER A 24 18.57 23.06 10.08
CA SER A 24 18.04 24.34 10.60
C SER A 24 17.65 25.34 9.51
N LEU A 25 18.06 25.12 8.26
CA LEU A 25 17.70 25.94 7.10
C LEU A 25 16.49 25.37 6.34
N VAL A 26 16.10 24.14 6.64
CA VAL A 26 15.00 23.47 5.98
C VAL A 26 13.67 24.00 6.51
N LYS A 27 12.78 24.37 5.60
CA LYS A 27 11.42 24.84 5.90
C LYS A 27 10.39 23.84 5.41
N ALA A 28 9.32 23.66 6.18
CA ALA A 28 8.23 22.79 5.79
C ALA A 28 7.48 23.37 4.57
N GLY A 29 7.51 22.64 3.45
CA GLY A 29 6.69 22.89 2.26
C GLY A 29 5.61 21.83 2.04
N ILE A 30 5.72 20.72 2.77
CA ILE A 30 4.81 19.57 2.73
C ILE A 30 4.21 19.40 4.13
N LEU A 31 2.89 19.25 4.21
CA LEU A 31 2.22 18.72 5.40
C LEU A 31 1.82 17.27 5.12
N HIS A 32 2.14 16.34 6.01
CA HIS A 32 1.83 14.93 5.82
C HIS A 32 0.88 14.41 6.90
N PHE A 33 -0.28 13.89 6.50
CA PHE A 33 -1.19 13.20 7.41
C PHE A 33 -0.89 11.70 7.46
N GLY A 34 -0.73 11.17 8.68
CA GLY A 34 -0.52 9.75 8.91
C GLY A 34 0.96 9.35 8.87
N VAL A 35 1.78 9.92 9.74
CA VAL A 35 3.23 9.64 9.87
C VAL A 35 3.48 8.20 10.33
N GLY A 36 3.36 7.25 9.40
CA GLY A 36 3.55 5.82 9.64
C GLY A 36 4.88 5.30 9.11
N ASN A 37 5.05 3.98 9.14
CA ASN A 37 6.26 3.33 8.63
C ASN A 37 6.46 3.57 7.13
N PHE A 38 5.40 3.43 6.32
CA PHE A 38 5.49 3.61 4.87
C PHE A 38 5.93 5.02 4.49
N HIS A 39 5.28 6.06 5.04
CA HIS A 39 5.69 7.46 4.86
C HIS A 39 7.18 7.66 5.12
N ARG A 40 7.64 7.20 6.29
CA ARG A 40 9.02 7.36 6.77
C ARG A 40 10.04 6.62 5.91
N ALA A 41 9.69 5.43 5.43
CA ALA A 41 10.54 4.64 4.55
C ALA A 41 10.46 5.03 3.07
N HIS A 42 9.45 5.78 2.63
CA HIS A 42 9.20 6.04 1.21
C HIS A 42 9.33 7.53 0.87
N LEU A 43 8.26 8.30 1.00
CA LEU A 43 8.21 9.69 0.56
C LEU A 43 9.10 10.59 1.42
N GLU A 44 9.23 10.33 2.72
CA GLU A 44 10.14 11.07 3.58
C GLU A 44 11.59 10.72 3.25
N PHE A 45 11.91 9.45 3.01
CA PHE A 45 13.23 9.03 2.56
C PHE A 45 13.64 9.72 1.25
N MET A 46 12.77 9.72 0.23
CA MET A 46 13.07 10.40 -1.03
C MET A 46 13.21 11.92 -0.84
N THR A 47 12.37 12.52 0.00
CA THR A 47 12.49 13.95 0.33
C THR A 47 13.77 14.25 1.09
N ASN A 48 14.22 13.37 2.00
CA ASN A 48 15.49 13.51 2.70
C ASN A 48 16.68 13.51 1.74
N MET A 49 16.69 12.62 0.76
CA MET A 49 17.72 12.62 -0.29
C MET A 49 17.66 13.91 -1.12
N LEU A 50 16.46 14.41 -1.41
CA LEU A 50 16.28 15.64 -2.20
C LEU A 50 16.83 16.88 -1.49
N LEU A 51 16.71 16.94 -0.16
CA LEU A 51 17.14 18.09 0.65
C LEU A 51 18.66 18.31 0.66
N GLU A 52 19.46 17.33 0.23
CA GLU A 52 20.90 17.52 -0.01
C GLU A 52 21.18 18.55 -1.11
N ASN A 53 20.21 18.77 -2.02
CA ASN A 53 20.22 19.90 -2.91
C ASN A 53 19.66 21.14 -2.20
N ASN A 54 20.54 22.11 -1.92
CA ASN A 54 20.18 23.35 -1.22
C ASN A 54 19.01 24.13 -1.86
N THR A 55 18.75 23.99 -3.17
CA THR A 55 17.60 24.63 -3.83
C THR A 55 16.24 24.04 -3.41
N GLN A 56 16.25 22.87 -2.78
CA GLN A 56 15.06 22.11 -2.39
C GLN A 56 14.74 22.26 -0.89
N GLN A 57 15.49 23.07 -0.13
CA GLN A 57 15.34 23.20 1.33
C GLN A 57 14.00 23.80 1.79
N ASN A 58 13.14 24.27 0.89
CA ASN A 58 11.77 24.68 1.21
C ASN A 58 10.76 23.52 1.16
N TRP A 59 11.22 22.27 1.04
CA TRP A 59 10.39 21.08 0.92
C TRP A 59 10.53 20.11 2.11
N GLY A 60 10.94 20.61 3.28
CA GLY A 60 10.83 19.85 4.51
C GLY A 60 9.40 19.40 4.78
N ILE A 61 9.25 18.42 5.64
CA ILE A 61 7.96 17.83 6.00
C ILE A 61 7.54 18.28 7.39
N CYS A 62 6.29 18.72 7.48
CA CYS A 62 5.55 18.84 8.73
C CYS A 62 4.65 17.61 8.87
N GLY A 63 4.82 16.82 9.91
CA GLY A 63 3.95 15.67 10.21
C GLY A 63 2.71 16.11 10.99
N ALA A 64 1.55 15.58 10.58
CA ALA A 64 0.28 15.67 11.28
C ALA A 64 -0.18 14.25 11.66
N MET A 65 -0.10 13.95 12.95
CA MET A 65 -0.66 12.75 13.57
C MET A 65 -1.98 13.16 14.22
N ILE A 66 -3.07 12.44 13.97
CA ILE A 66 -4.42 12.88 14.44
C ILE A 66 -5.17 11.80 15.20
N LEU A 67 -4.62 10.59 15.31
CA LEU A 67 -5.27 9.47 15.98
C LEU A 67 -4.70 9.29 17.39
N PRO A 68 -5.51 8.79 18.34
CA PRO A 68 -5.01 8.41 19.67
C PRO A 68 -3.87 7.38 19.61
N GLY A 69 -3.93 6.46 18.64
CA GLY A 69 -2.91 5.43 18.44
C GLY A 69 -1.53 5.97 18.05
N ASP A 70 -1.42 7.24 17.66
CA ASP A 70 -0.16 7.86 17.25
C ASP A 70 0.74 8.25 18.46
N GLU A 71 0.18 8.33 19.67
CA GLU A 71 0.83 8.89 20.89
C GLU A 71 2.26 8.40 21.09
N ARG A 72 2.47 7.07 21.06
CA ARG A 72 3.79 6.47 21.30
C ARG A 72 4.82 6.92 20.26
N LEU A 73 4.44 6.90 18.98
CA LEU A 73 5.35 7.27 17.90
C LEU A 73 5.60 8.77 17.88
N TYR A 74 4.56 9.57 18.16
CA TYR A 74 4.67 11.02 18.33
C TYR A 74 5.73 11.38 19.35
N HIS A 75 5.63 10.84 20.58
CA HIS A 75 6.60 11.17 21.65
C HIS A 75 8.03 10.71 21.32
N ALA A 76 8.19 9.53 20.71
CA ALA A 76 9.49 9.04 20.28
C ALA A 76 10.14 9.99 19.26
N LEU A 77 9.41 10.35 18.19
CA LEU A 77 9.92 11.26 17.17
C LEU A 77 10.15 12.67 17.72
N LYS A 78 9.24 13.21 18.54
CA LYS A 78 9.37 14.54 19.15
C LYS A 78 10.61 14.63 20.05
N LYS A 79 10.90 13.59 20.83
CA LYS A 79 12.10 13.49 21.68
C LYS A 79 13.39 13.45 20.85
N GLN A 80 13.33 12.94 19.63
CA GLN A 80 14.44 12.86 18.69
C GLN A 80 14.48 14.04 17.71
N ASP A 81 13.80 15.14 18.03
CA ASP A 81 13.67 16.32 17.16
C ASP A 81 13.14 15.98 15.75
N GLY A 82 12.43 14.87 15.54
CA GLY A 82 11.96 14.38 14.23
C GLY A 82 12.97 13.52 13.45
N GLU A 83 14.16 13.28 13.99
CA GLU A 83 15.17 12.41 13.38
C GLU A 83 14.96 10.94 13.76
N TYR A 84 15.27 10.03 12.84
CA TYR A 84 15.22 8.58 13.06
C TYR A 84 16.10 7.85 12.04
N THR A 85 16.23 6.53 12.20
CA THR A 85 17.00 5.66 11.32
C THR A 85 16.12 4.82 10.40
N LEU A 86 16.52 4.74 9.14
CA LEU A 86 15.98 3.82 8.14
C LEU A 86 17.01 2.74 7.84
N THR A 87 16.66 1.48 8.09
CA THR A 87 17.46 0.32 7.68
C THR A 87 16.90 -0.28 6.39
N VAL A 88 17.70 -0.23 5.34
CA VAL A 88 17.38 -0.80 4.02
C VAL A 88 18.01 -2.19 3.93
N CYS A 89 17.15 -3.20 3.81
CA CYS A 89 17.52 -4.61 3.72
C CYS A 89 17.48 -5.06 2.25
N GLY A 90 18.66 -5.21 1.64
CA GLY A 90 18.82 -5.64 0.27
C GLY A 90 18.40 -7.09 0.04
N ARG A 91 17.96 -7.38 -1.18
CA ARG A 91 17.68 -8.73 -1.66
C ARG A 91 18.93 -9.62 -1.72
N ASP A 92 20.11 -9.00 -1.75
CA ASP A 92 21.45 -9.60 -1.72
C ASP A 92 22.01 -9.73 -0.29
N ASP A 93 21.14 -9.65 0.73
CA ASP A 93 21.48 -9.60 2.15
C ASP A 93 22.32 -8.37 2.57
N SER A 94 22.49 -7.37 1.69
CA SER A 94 23.15 -6.11 2.08
C SER A 94 22.29 -5.30 3.05
N ILE A 95 22.95 -4.58 3.96
CA ILE A 95 22.29 -3.68 4.91
C ILE A 95 22.84 -2.29 4.72
N GLN A 96 21.96 -1.31 4.53
CA GLN A 96 22.33 0.10 4.53
C GLN A 96 21.49 0.84 5.55
N VAL A 97 22.13 1.70 6.35
CA VAL A 97 21.44 2.46 7.40
C VAL A 97 21.58 3.94 7.10
N TYR A 98 20.45 4.64 7.12
CA TYR A 98 20.36 6.08 6.89
C TYR A 98 19.80 6.77 8.12
N GLN A 99 20.37 7.90 8.51
CA GLN A 99 19.72 8.85 9.40
C GLN A 99 18.89 9.81 8.56
N LEU A 100 17.61 9.95 8.87
CA LEU A 100 16.67 10.83 8.18
C LEU A 100 16.32 12.02 9.06
N GLY A 101 16.16 13.19 8.44
CA GLY A 101 15.87 14.45 9.12
C GLY A 101 14.88 15.36 8.38
N ALA A 102 14.19 14.83 7.36
CA ALA A 102 13.28 15.61 6.52
C ALA A 102 11.99 16.02 7.23
N LEU A 103 11.54 15.24 8.24
CA LEU A 103 10.48 15.63 9.18
C LEU A 103 10.99 16.75 10.10
N VAL A 104 10.80 18.00 9.70
CA VAL A 104 11.29 19.21 10.41
C VAL A 104 10.32 19.74 11.45
N GLU A 105 9.05 19.37 11.34
CA GLU A 105 7.98 19.74 12.28
C GLU A 105 7.06 18.54 12.50
N LEU A 106 6.48 18.40 13.69
CA LEU A 106 5.58 17.30 14.02
C LEU A 106 4.57 17.74 15.07
N TYR A 107 3.28 17.56 14.77
CA TYR A 107 2.18 17.93 15.65
C TYR A 107 1.22 16.76 15.84
N TRP A 108 0.70 16.62 17.06
CA TRP A 108 -0.35 15.64 17.37
C TRP A 108 -1.68 16.34 17.60
N GLY A 109 -2.67 16.07 16.75
CA GLY A 109 -3.95 16.79 16.69
C GLY A 109 -4.78 16.74 17.97
N ILE A 110 -4.52 15.78 18.86
CA ILE A 110 -5.16 15.72 20.19
C ILE A 110 -4.71 16.88 21.09
N GLU A 111 -3.45 17.31 20.99
CA GLU A 111 -2.86 18.36 21.83
C GLU A 111 -2.59 19.66 21.06
N GLU A 112 -2.27 19.55 19.77
CA GLU A 112 -1.70 20.60 18.92
C GLU A 112 -2.56 20.84 17.66
N GLN A 113 -3.90 20.77 17.80
CA GLN A 113 -4.85 20.96 16.69
C GLN A 113 -4.63 22.27 15.93
N GLU A 114 -4.45 23.38 16.63
CA GLU A 114 -4.29 24.70 16.02
C GLU A 114 -3.00 24.82 15.19
N GLN A 115 -1.93 24.13 15.58
CA GLN A 115 -0.68 24.10 14.84
C GLN A 115 -0.86 23.44 13.48
N ILE A 116 -1.61 22.33 13.41
CA ILE A 116 -1.95 21.65 12.16
C ILE A 116 -2.81 22.57 11.28
N LEU A 117 -3.86 23.18 11.82
CA LEU A 117 -4.74 24.09 11.06
C LEU A 117 -3.98 25.30 10.51
N ASN A 118 -3.08 25.88 11.31
CA ASN A 118 -2.23 26.98 10.88
C ASN A 118 -1.26 26.57 9.76
N LYS A 119 -0.77 25.32 9.76
CA LYS A 119 0.08 24.81 8.67
C LYS A 119 -0.69 24.64 7.37
N ILE A 120 -1.88 24.05 7.39
CA ILE A 120 -2.74 23.95 6.20
C ILE A 120 -3.04 25.35 5.63
N ALA A 121 -3.29 26.32 6.53
CA ALA A 121 -3.57 27.70 6.17
C ALA A 121 -2.35 28.46 5.58
N SER A 122 -1.13 28.03 5.87
CA SER A 122 0.11 28.75 5.51
C SER A 122 0.45 28.64 4.04
N LYS A 123 0.78 29.77 3.39
CA LYS A 123 1.29 29.81 2.01
C LYS A 123 2.57 29.00 1.78
N ASP A 124 3.32 28.70 2.85
CA ASP A 124 4.56 27.93 2.75
C ASP A 124 4.28 26.45 2.48
N ILE A 125 3.15 25.92 2.97
CA ILE A 125 2.66 24.59 2.62
C ILE A 125 2.02 24.63 1.24
N LYS A 126 2.60 23.84 0.33
CA LYS A 126 2.20 23.74 -1.08
C LYS A 126 1.61 22.38 -1.41
N ILE A 127 1.93 21.36 -0.61
CA ILE A 127 1.43 19.99 -0.78
C ILE A 127 0.99 19.45 0.57
N ILE A 128 -0.18 18.82 0.60
CA ILE A 128 -0.67 17.98 1.69
C ILE A 128 -0.61 16.54 1.20
N THR A 129 0.24 15.71 1.81
CA THR A 129 0.34 14.27 1.46
C THR A 129 -0.42 13.41 2.47
N LEU A 130 -0.90 12.24 2.03
CA LEU A 130 -1.73 11.35 2.85
C LEU A 130 -1.18 9.92 2.83
N THR A 131 -1.00 9.30 4.00
CA THR A 131 -1.00 7.84 4.18
C THR A 131 -1.94 7.48 5.32
N ILE A 132 -3.24 7.61 5.04
CA ILE A 132 -4.34 7.44 6.00
C ILE A 132 -4.98 6.06 5.92
N THR A 133 -4.37 5.13 5.19
CA THR A 133 -4.86 3.79 4.84
C THR A 133 -6.02 3.81 3.83
N GLU A 134 -6.27 2.67 3.19
CA GLU A 134 -7.38 2.48 2.26
C GLU A 134 -8.74 2.83 2.91
N GLY A 135 -8.91 2.47 4.19
CA GLY A 135 -10.12 2.77 4.97
C GLY A 135 -10.25 4.24 5.39
N GLY A 136 -9.16 5.02 5.36
CA GLY A 136 -9.14 6.42 5.78
C GLY A 136 -9.94 7.35 4.90
N TYR A 137 -10.23 6.95 3.65
CA TYR A 137 -11.00 7.74 2.68
C TYR A 137 -12.51 7.74 2.93
N ASN A 138 -13.00 6.89 3.85
CA ASN A 138 -14.41 6.81 4.24
C ASN A 138 -15.37 6.64 3.03
N ILE A 139 -14.90 5.89 2.02
CA ILE A 139 -15.71 5.48 0.86
C ILE A 139 -16.32 4.12 1.15
N SER A 140 -17.64 4.00 0.96
CA SER A 140 -18.33 2.72 1.02
C SER A 140 -17.86 1.82 -0.10
N ARG A 141 -17.39 0.61 0.23
CA ARG A 141 -17.01 -0.39 -0.77
C ARG A 141 -18.21 -0.83 -1.62
N GLN A 142 -19.43 -0.80 -1.07
CA GLN A 142 -20.64 -1.26 -1.76
C GLN A 142 -21.16 -0.25 -2.78
N SER A 143 -21.26 1.03 -2.39
CA SER A 143 -21.82 2.07 -3.26
C SER A 143 -20.74 2.85 -4.02
N GLY A 144 -19.48 2.76 -3.58
CA GLY A 144 -18.41 3.65 -4.03
C GLY A 144 -18.57 5.09 -3.56
N GLU A 145 -19.54 5.39 -2.69
CA GLU A 145 -19.87 6.75 -2.23
C GLU A 145 -19.23 7.10 -0.88
N PHE A 146 -18.95 8.39 -0.66
CA PHE A 146 -18.46 8.89 0.61
C PHE A 146 -19.57 8.82 1.69
N MET A 147 -19.24 8.24 2.85
CA MET A 147 -20.21 7.97 3.91
C MET A 147 -20.37 9.18 4.85
N LEU A 148 -21.30 10.08 4.50
CA LEU A 148 -21.59 11.30 5.28
C LEU A 148 -22.17 11.01 6.68
N ASP A 149 -22.75 9.83 6.86
CA ASP A 149 -23.37 9.36 8.10
C ASP A 149 -22.37 8.71 9.08
N ASN A 150 -21.10 8.54 8.69
CA ASN A 150 -20.03 8.15 9.61
C ASN A 150 -19.97 9.14 10.79
N ALA A 151 -19.97 8.63 12.02
CA ALA A 151 -20.11 9.46 13.22
C ALA A 151 -19.06 10.58 13.35
N GLN A 152 -17.80 10.33 12.96
CA GLN A 152 -16.74 11.34 13.01
C GLN A 152 -16.88 12.38 11.89
N VAL A 153 -17.33 11.96 10.71
CA VAL A 153 -17.63 12.86 9.59
C VAL A 153 -18.83 13.75 9.91
N ALA A 154 -19.92 13.17 10.42
CA ALA A 154 -21.10 13.92 10.85
C ALA A 154 -20.76 14.92 11.96
N HIS A 155 -19.86 14.55 12.89
CA HIS A 155 -19.33 15.46 13.89
C HIS A 155 -18.62 16.66 13.24
N ASP A 156 -17.70 16.42 12.31
CA ASP A 156 -16.92 17.49 11.68
C ASP A 156 -17.76 18.41 10.80
N ILE A 157 -18.79 17.88 10.12
CA ILE A 157 -19.77 18.68 9.38
C ILE A 157 -20.45 19.68 10.32
N GLN A 158 -20.82 19.25 11.53
CA GLN A 158 -21.50 20.10 12.52
C GLN A 158 -20.54 21.01 13.29
N ASN A 159 -19.27 20.64 13.42
CA ASN A 159 -18.27 21.31 14.26
C ASN A 159 -17.00 21.69 13.46
N PRO A 160 -17.10 22.53 12.42
CA PRO A 160 -15.99 22.83 11.52
C PRO A 160 -14.75 23.40 12.20
N ALA A 161 -14.90 24.13 13.31
CA ALA A 161 -13.79 24.73 14.04
C ALA A 161 -13.02 23.75 14.94
N LYS A 162 -13.52 22.52 15.15
CA LYS A 162 -12.90 21.49 16.00
C LYS A 162 -12.93 20.12 15.32
N PRO A 163 -12.32 19.97 14.13
CA PRO A 163 -12.40 18.74 13.37
C PRO A 163 -11.61 17.60 14.01
N VAL A 164 -12.04 16.36 13.79
CA VAL A 164 -11.36 15.14 14.25
C VAL A 164 -10.90 14.24 13.11
N THR A 165 -11.40 14.45 11.88
CA THR A 165 -11.03 13.71 10.68
C THR A 165 -10.08 14.51 9.80
N ALA A 166 -9.27 13.83 8.98
CA ALA A 166 -8.42 14.50 8.00
C ALA A 166 -9.22 15.44 7.07
N PHE A 167 -10.46 15.07 6.72
CA PHE A 167 -11.37 15.91 5.93
C PHE A 167 -11.72 17.21 6.63
N GLY A 168 -12.10 17.14 7.91
CA GLY A 168 -12.41 18.31 8.71
C GLY A 168 -11.20 19.21 8.92
N TYR A 169 -10.02 18.65 9.22
CA TYR A 169 -8.77 19.41 9.37
C TYR A 169 -8.42 20.16 8.09
N VAL A 170 -8.47 19.46 6.94
CA VAL A 170 -8.22 20.07 5.64
C VAL A 170 -9.25 21.13 5.32
N ALA A 171 -10.55 20.86 5.48
CA ALA A 171 -11.60 21.83 5.20
C ALA A 171 -11.43 23.13 6.01
N GLU A 172 -11.22 23.02 7.33
CA GLU A 172 -11.03 24.19 8.19
C GLU A 172 -9.72 24.93 7.88
N GLY A 173 -8.63 24.20 7.68
CA GLY A 173 -7.36 24.81 7.28
C GLY A 173 -7.46 25.53 5.92
N LEU A 174 -8.16 24.96 4.95
CA LEU A 174 -8.37 25.58 3.64
C LEU A 174 -9.32 26.78 3.71
N ARG A 175 -10.31 26.77 4.60
CA ARG A 175 -11.14 27.96 4.89
C ARG A 175 -10.27 29.13 5.37
N ARG A 176 -9.36 28.86 6.32
CA ARG A 176 -8.38 29.86 6.82
C ARG A 176 -7.41 30.29 5.71
N ARG A 177 -6.96 29.35 4.87
CA ARG A 177 -6.09 29.62 3.70
C ARG A 177 -6.75 30.58 2.71
N LYS A 178 -7.99 30.28 2.32
CA LYS A 178 -8.83 31.08 1.42
C LYS A 178 -9.03 32.49 1.98
N ALA A 179 -9.43 32.60 3.25
CA ALA A 179 -9.63 33.88 3.92
C ALA A 179 -8.35 34.74 3.98
N SER A 180 -7.18 34.10 4.07
CA SER A 180 -5.88 34.78 4.10
C SER A 180 -5.29 35.06 2.72
N GLY A 181 -5.93 34.62 1.63
CA GLY A 181 -5.40 34.77 0.27
C GLY A 181 -4.10 34.01 0.02
N ASN A 182 -3.87 32.88 0.72
CA ASN A 182 -2.61 32.14 0.68
C ASN A 182 -2.47 31.18 -0.52
N GLY A 183 -3.33 31.31 -1.52
CA GLY A 183 -3.20 30.66 -2.83
C GLY A 183 -3.54 29.16 -2.86
N PRO A 184 -3.23 28.48 -3.97
CA PRO A 184 -3.58 27.08 -4.18
C PRO A 184 -2.72 26.11 -3.37
N VAL A 185 -3.12 24.83 -3.34
CA VAL A 185 -2.39 23.73 -2.69
C VAL A 185 -2.73 22.40 -3.38
N THR A 186 -1.82 21.43 -3.36
CA THR A 186 -2.09 20.07 -3.85
C THR A 186 -2.38 19.11 -2.71
N ILE A 187 -3.34 18.21 -2.88
CA ILE A 187 -3.55 17.06 -2.00
C ILE A 187 -3.11 15.80 -2.75
N LEU A 188 -2.02 15.17 -2.31
CA LEU A 188 -1.42 14.01 -2.95
C LEU A 188 -1.60 12.78 -2.06
N SER A 189 -2.47 11.85 -2.48
CA SER A 189 -2.54 10.54 -1.82
C SER A 189 -1.28 9.73 -2.11
N CYS A 190 -0.76 9.06 -1.07
CA CYS A 190 0.29 8.06 -1.15
C CYS A 190 -0.18 6.74 -0.53
N ASP A 191 -1.50 6.52 -0.47
CA ASP A 191 -2.09 5.25 -0.06
C ASP A 191 -2.21 4.29 -1.27
N ASN A 192 -2.21 3.00 -0.99
CA ASN A 192 -2.26 1.93 -2.00
C ASN A 192 -3.70 1.68 -2.51
N LEU A 193 -4.28 2.70 -3.14
CA LEU A 193 -5.57 2.65 -3.83
C LEU A 193 -5.34 2.88 -5.33
N GLN A 194 -6.13 2.21 -6.16
CA GLN A 194 -6.19 2.56 -7.58
C GLN A 194 -6.81 3.95 -7.74
N HIS A 195 -6.21 4.78 -8.59
CA HIS A 195 -6.62 6.19 -8.76
C HIS A 195 -6.81 6.90 -7.41
N ASN A 196 -5.80 6.80 -6.54
CA ASN A 196 -5.87 7.32 -5.18
C ASN A 196 -6.10 8.85 -5.11
N GLY A 197 -5.64 9.61 -6.10
CA GLY A 197 -5.94 11.03 -6.29
C GLY A 197 -7.42 11.27 -6.58
N ASN A 198 -8.02 10.50 -7.49
CA ASN A 198 -9.46 10.58 -7.78
C ASN A 198 -10.29 10.21 -6.54
N THR A 199 -9.88 9.18 -5.79
CA THR A 199 -10.53 8.78 -4.54
C THR A 199 -10.44 9.87 -3.48
N ALA A 200 -9.26 10.48 -3.32
CA ALA A 200 -9.08 11.64 -2.46
C ALA A 200 -9.98 12.80 -2.89
N ARG A 201 -9.99 13.15 -4.18
CA ARG A 201 -10.86 14.21 -4.72
C ARG A 201 -12.33 13.94 -4.38
N LYS A 202 -12.82 12.73 -4.63
CA LYS A 202 -14.21 12.36 -4.29
C LYS A 202 -14.49 12.56 -2.80
N ALA A 203 -13.65 12.00 -1.93
CA ALA A 203 -13.85 12.07 -0.49
C ALA A 203 -13.83 13.50 0.06
N PHE A 204 -12.76 14.27 -0.25
CA PHE A 204 -12.61 15.64 0.24
C PHE A 204 -13.66 16.58 -0.35
N MET A 205 -13.95 16.50 -1.66
CA MET A 205 -14.95 17.39 -2.28
C MET A 205 -16.36 17.08 -1.80
N THR A 206 -16.75 15.81 -1.64
CA THR A 206 -18.08 15.45 -1.10
C THR A 206 -18.24 15.92 0.34
N PHE A 207 -17.21 15.76 1.18
CA PHE A 207 -17.23 16.28 2.54
C PHE A 207 -17.39 17.81 2.56
N VAL A 208 -16.57 18.52 1.79
CA VAL A 208 -16.56 19.99 1.78
C VAL A 208 -17.85 20.54 1.18
N GLU A 209 -18.39 19.96 0.11
CA GLU A 209 -19.68 20.38 -0.47
C GLU A 209 -20.84 20.22 0.53
N ALA A 210 -20.81 19.18 1.36
CA ALA A 210 -21.80 18.96 2.41
C ALA A 210 -21.72 19.99 3.55
N GLN A 211 -20.52 20.55 3.80
CA GLN A 211 -20.27 21.48 4.90
C GLN A 211 -20.31 22.96 4.45
N ASP A 212 -19.72 23.30 3.30
CA ASP A 212 -19.41 24.67 2.86
C ASP A 212 -19.25 24.73 1.32
N LYS A 213 -20.33 25.09 0.62
CA LYS A 213 -20.36 25.18 -0.85
C LYS A 213 -19.44 26.24 -1.43
N GLU A 214 -19.21 27.33 -0.71
CA GLU A 214 -18.29 28.38 -1.17
C GLU A 214 -16.83 27.93 -1.09
N LEU A 215 -16.50 27.12 -0.08
CA LEU A 215 -15.18 26.48 0.00
C LEU A 215 -15.04 25.40 -1.08
N ALA A 216 -16.07 24.60 -1.33
CA ALA A 216 -16.06 23.58 -2.39
C ALA A 216 -15.77 24.20 -3.77
N ALA A 217 -16.49 25.28 -4.12
CA ALA A 217 -16.25 26.01 -5.37
C ALA A 217 -14.82 26.57 -5.45
N TRP A 218 -14.27 27.07 -4.34
CA TRP A 218 -12.88 27.51 -4.30
C TRP A 218 -11.89 26.36 -4.49
N MET A 219 -12.15 25.20 -3.87
CA MET A 219 -11.29 24.01 -4.00
C MET A 219 -11.26 23.49 -5.44
N GLU A 220 -12.38 23.53 -6.15
CA GLU A 220 -12.46 23.12 -7.56
C GLU A 220 -11.46 23.89 -8.44
N GLU A 221 -11.21 25.16 -8.12
CA GLU A 221 -10.29 26.02 -8.88
C GLU A 221 -8.85 26.03 -8.33
N ASN A 222 -8.65 25.71 -7.05
CA ASN A 222 -7.39 25.97 -6.33
C ASN A 222 -6.72 24.72 -5.76
N VAL A 223 -7.33 23.55 -5.85
CA VAL A 223 -6.80 22.30 -5.30
C VAL A 223 -6.69 21.23 -6.38
N THR A 224 -5.50 20.64 -6.52
CA THR A 224 -5.28 19.47 -7.39
C THR A 224 -5.15 18.19 -6.58
N PHE A 225 -5.54 17.07 -7.20
CA PHE A 225 -5.51 15.73 -6.62
C PHE A 225 -4.83 14.74 -7.58
N PRO A 226 -3.51 14.86 -7.80
CA PRO A 226 -2.78 13.94 -8.66
C PRO A 226 -2.86 12.51 -8.12
N ASN A 227 -3.01 11.52 -9.00
CA ASN A 227 -2.83 10.13 -8.65
C ASN A 227 -1.34 9.79 -8.50
N SER A 228 -1.06 8.77 -7.70
CA SER A 228 0.27 8.20 -7.59
C SER A 228 0.25 6.69 -7.39
N MET A 229 1.28 6.02 -7.91
CA MET A 229 1.59 4.64 -7.57
C MET A 229 2.81 4.63 -6.65
N VAL A 230 2.64 4.00 -5.48
CA VAL A 230 3.69 3.89 -4.45
C VAL A 230 4.01 2.42 -4.20
N ASP A 231 5.29 2.08 -4.09
CA ASP A 231 5.71 0.71 -3.82
C ASP A 231 7.02 0.66 -3.02
N ARG A 232 6.94 0.07 -1.82
CA ARG A 232 8.06 -0.31 -0.96
C ARG A 232 7.56 -1.18 0.20
N ILE A 233 7.98 -2.43 0.26
CA ILE A 233 7.70 -3.31 1.40
C ILE A 233 8.36 -2.72 2.64
N THR A 234 7.51 -2.31 3.59
CA THR A 234 7.91 -1.69 4.85
C THR A 234 7.14 -2.37 5.98
N PRO A 235 7.72 -3.39 6.64
CA PRO A 235 7.04 -4.10 7.71
C PRO A 235 6.70 -3.19 8.90
N ALA A 236 5.78 -3.66 9.75
CA ALA A 236 5.54 -3.05 11.04
C ALA A 236 6.77 -3.20 11.95
N THR A 237 7.18 -2.13 12.63
CA THR A 237 8.29 -2.17 13.58
C THR A 237 7.78 -2.67 14.93
N ARG A 238 8.14 -3.89 15.33
CA ARG A 238 7.79 -4.47 16.63
C ARG A 238 8.83 -4.10 17.69
N PRO A 239 8.54 -4.19 19.00
CA PRO A 239 9.53 -3.92 20.05
C PRO A 239 10.85 -4.70 19.87
N ALA A 240 10.77 -5.98 19.48
CA ALA A 240 11.95 -6.80 19.19
C ALA A 240 12.75 -6.30 17.95
N ASP A 241 12.09 -5.67 16.97
CA ASP A 241 12.78 -5.06 15.84
C ASP A 241 13.55 -3.82 16.28
N ILE A 242 12.99 -3.00 17.19
CA ILE A 242 13.67 -1.83 17.73
C ILE A 242 14.97 -2.25 18.44
N GLU A 243 14.91 -3.26 19.32
CA GLU A 243 16.08 -3.79 20.01
C GLU A 243 17.13 -4.33 19.02
N ARG A 244 16.69 -5.14 18.05
CA ARG A 244 17.56 -5.71 17.01
C ARG A 244 18.24 -4.64 16.17
N LEU A 245 17.48 -3.68 15.64
CA LEU A 245 18.00 -2.61 14.78
C LEU A 245 18.97 -1.72 15.54
N ASN A 246 18.65 -1.34 16.78
CA ASN A 246 19.55 -0.55 17.62
C ASN A 246 20.86 -1.29 17.93
N ALA A 247 20.77 -2.59 18.25
CA ALA A 247 21.97 -3.41 18.48
C ALA A 247 22.84 -3.53 17.21
N GLN A 248 22.24 -3.67 16.03
CA GLN A 248 22.93 -3.77 14.74
C GLN A 248 23.57 -2.44 14.31
N ASN A 249 22.87 -1.32 14.57
CA ASN A 249 23.25 0.00 14.09
C ASN A 249 24.09 0.79 15.12
N GLY A 250 24.18 0.31 16.36
CA GLY A 250 24.83 1.04 17.46
C GLY A 250 24.08 2.32 17.83
N THR A 251 22.75 2.30 17.68
CA THR A 251 21.87 3.45 17.89
C THR A 251 20.99 3.29 19.12
N CYS A 252 20.36 4.38 19.54
CA CYS A 252 19.31 4.38 20.56
C CYS A 252 18.03 5.02 20.03
N ASP A 253 17.64 4.62 18.82
CA ASP A 253 16.45 5.11 18.14
C ASP A 253 15.19 4.46 18.74
N GLU A 254 14.26 5.28 19.21
CA GLU A 254 12.96 4.86 19.74
C GLU A 254 11.91 4.65 18.63
N ALA A 255 12.21 5.13 17.43
CA ALA A 255 11.33 5.06 16.26
C ALA A 255 12.06 4.56 14.99
N PRO A 256 12.87 3.47 15.01
CA PRO A 256 13.50 3.00 13.79
C PRO A 256 12.47 2.43 12.82
N VAL A 257 12.78 2.48 11.54
CA VAL A 257 12.01 1.81 10.48
C VAL A 257 12.95 0.99 9.61
N TYR A 258 12.45 -0.10 9.05
CA TYR A 258 13.18 -0.92 8.09
C TYR A 258 12.30 -1.30 6.91
N CYS A 259 12.94 -1.53 5.77
CA CYS A 259 12.27 -1.72 4.49
C CYS A 259 13.17 -2.49 3.52
N GLU A 260 12.62 -2.89 2.38
CA GLU A 260 13.41 -3.44 1.28
C GLU A 260 14.24 -2.37 0.54
N ASP A 261 15.19 -2.82 -0.28
CA ASP A 261 15.99 -1.97 -1.18
C ASP A 261 15.19 -1.42 -2.36
N PHE A 262 14.19 -2.16 -2.84
CA PHE A 262 13.30 -1.67 -3.89
C PHE A 262 12.45 -0.49 -3.39
N ILE A 263 12.39 0.56 -4.19
CA ILE A 263 11.49 1.69 -3.99
C ILE A 263 11.03 2.19 -5.35
N GLN A 264 9.72 2.42 -5.48
CA GLN A 264 9.15 3.05 -6.67
C GLN A 264 8.09 4.07 -6.28
N TRP A 265 8.12 5.21 -6.95
CA TRP A 265 7.10 6.24 -6.83
C TRP A 265 6.82 6.84 -8.20
N VAL A 266 5.60 6.66 -8.69
CA VAL A 266 5.14 7.28 -9.94
C VAL A 266 4.04 8.28 -9.58
N VAL A 267 4.14 9.51 -10.06
CA VAL A 267 3.25 10.60 -9.67
C VAL A 267 2.78 11.36 -10.90
N GLU A 268 1.49 11.64 -10.99
CA GLU A 268 0.98 12.56 -11.99
C GLU A 268 1.51 13.98 -11.74
N ASP A 269 2.07 14.61 -12.76
CA ASP A 269 2.65 15.96 -12.66
C ASP A 269 1.57 17.06 -12.71
N ASN A 270 0.67 17.05 -11.74
CA ASN A 270 -0.46 17.97 -11.63
C ASN A 270 -0.48 18.66 -10.25
N PHE A 271 0.38 19.66 -10.08
CA PHE A 271 0.57 20.37 -8.81
C PHE A 271 0.17 21.85 -8.90
N ALA A 272 -0.73 22.28 -8.01
CA ALA A 272 -1.34 23.60 -8.02
C ALA A 272 -0.39 24.72 -7.56
N ALA A 273 0.61 24.39 -6.73
CA ALA A 273 1.51 25.36 -6.09
C ALA A 273 3.00 25.02 -6.28
N GLY A 274 3.32 24.28 -7.36
CA GLY A 274 4.64 23.69 -7.60
C GLY A 274 4.91 22.46 -6.73
N ARG A 275 6.03 21.79 -6.98
CA ARG A 275 6.42 20.55 -6.30
C ARG A 275 7.93 20.43 -6.11
N PRO A 276 8.39 19.53 -5.21
CA PRO A 276 9.79 19.15 -5.15
C PRO A 276 10.24 18.47 -6.44
N ALA A 277 11.53 18.60 -6.77
CA ALA A 277 12.14 17.93 -7.92
C ALA A 277 12.44 16.44 -7.61
N TRP A 278 11.43 15.68 -7.17
CA TRP A 278 11.57 14.27 -6.76
C TRP A 278 12.11 13.36 -7.87
N GLU A 279 11.98 13.74 -9.14
CA GLU A 279 12.58 13.06 -10.27
C GLU A 279 14.12 13.00 -10.21
N THR A 280 14.75 13.95 -9.51
CA THR A 280 16.21 13.95 -9.32
C THR A 280 16.71 12.93 -8.30
N VAL A 281 15.79 12.33 -7.55
CA VAL A 281 16.06 11.30 -6.52
C VAL A 281 15.29 10.00 -6.78
N GLY A 282 14.80 9.81 -8.00
CA GLY A 282 14.29 8.52 -8.49
C GLY A 282 12.76 8.41 -8.62
N ALA A 283 11.97 9.42 -8.24
CA ALA A 283 10.54 9.39 -8.54
C ALA A 283 10.28 9.56 -10.04
N GLN A 284 9.20 9.00 -10.55
CA GLN A 284 8.82 9.07 -11.96
C GLN A 284 7.64 10.02 -12.09
N MET A 285 7.82 11.12 -12.82
CA MET A 285 6.73 12.04 -13.15
C MET A 285 6.06 11.57 -14.45
N THR A 286 4.73 11.50 -14.45
CA THR A 286 3.93 11.07 -15.61
C THR A 286 2.71 11.97 -15.78
N ASN A 287 2.03 11.86 -16.91
CA ASN A 287 0.71 12.47 -17.10
C ASN A 287 -0.44 11.54 -16.68
N ASP A 288 -0.15 10.24 -16.63
CA ASP A 288 -1.13 9.20 -16.29
C ASP A 288 -0.41 8.03 -15.61
N VAL A 289 -0.87 7.63 -14.43
CA VAL A 289 -0.32 6.51 -13.66
C VAL A 289 -0.99 5.18 -13.97
N THR A 290 -2.08 5.17 -14.74
CA THR A 290 -2.97 4.02 -14.95
C THR A 290 -2.20 2.76 -15.36
N ASP A 291 -1.28 2.88 -16.31
CA ASP A 291 -0.49 1.72 -16.78
C ASP A 291 0.44 1.17 -15.68
N PHE A 292 1.03 2.04 -14.85
CA PHE A 292 1.89 1.64 -13.74
C PHE A 292 1.08 0.99 -12.61
N GLU A 293 -0.08 1.53 -12.29
CA GLU A 293 -1.02 0.93 -11.33
C GLU A 293 -1.46 -0.46 -11.82
N ASN A 294 -1.91 -0.56 -13.08
CA ASN A 294 -2.34 -1.82 -13.67
C ASN A 294 -1.21 -2.85 -13.67
N MET A 295 0.01 -2.44 -14.02
CA MET A 295 1.19 -3.30 -13.98
C MET A 295 1.46 -3.84 -12.57
N LYS A 296 1.48 -2.96 -11.57
CA LYS A 296 1.75 -3.33 -10.17
C LYS A 296 0.63 -4.20 -9.60
N LEU A 297 -0.64 -3.85 -9.81
CA LEU A 297 -1.78 -4.62 -9.33
C LEU A 297 -1.80 -6.04 -9.94
N SER A 298 -1.51 -6.14 -11.24
CA SER A 298 -1.58 -7.40 -11.96
C SER A 298 -0.36 -8.31 -11.71
N LEU A 299 0.86 -7.75 -11.64
CA LEU A 299 2.07 -8.56 -11.49
C LEU A 299 2.49 -8.74 -10.02
N LEU A 300 2.36 -7.72 -9.17
CA LEU A 300 2.74 -7.81 -7.76
C LEU A 300 1.57 -8.32 -6.92
N ASN A 301 0.46 -7.57 -6.88
CA ASN A 301 -0.63 -7.89 -5.96
C ASN A 301 -1.35 -9.19 -6.33
N ALA A 302 -1.60 -9.45 -7.61
CA ALA A 302 -2.20 -10.70 -8.03
C ALA A 302 -1.28 -11.90 -7.76
N SER A 303 0.04 -11.77 -7.92
CA SER A 303 1.00 -12.82 -7.59
C SER A 303 1.07 -13.09 -6.08
N HIS A 304 0.98 -12.06 -5.24
CA HIS A 304 0.82 -12.24 -3.79
C HIS A 304 -0.45 -13.01 -3.45
N THR A 305 -1.58 -12.71 -4.10
CA THR A 305 -2.83 -13.47 -3.92
C THR A 305 -2.70 -14.90 -4.42
N LEU A 306 -2.05 -15.09 -5.58
CA LEU A 306 -1.81 -16.38 -6.20
C LEU A 306 -0.99 -17.30 -5.30
N LEU A 307 0.12 -16.80 -4.75
CA LEU A 307 1.01 -17.61 -3.92
C LEU A 307 0.45 -17.88 -2.52
N SER A 308 -0.37 -16.98 -1.97
CA SER A 308 -0.72 -16.99 -0.54
C SER A 308 -1.49 -18.23 -0.12
N TYR A 309 -2.59 -18.59 -0.80
CA TYR A 309 -3.43 -19.71 -0.38
C TYR A 309 -2.75 -21.07 -0.55
N PRO A 310 -2.11 -21.40 -1.70
CA PRO A 310 -1.34 -22.63 -1.82
C PRO A 310 -0.21 -22.72 -0.79
N SER A 311 0.52 -21.63 -0.55
CA SER A 311 1.61 -21.61 0.43
C SER A 311 1.09 -21.82 1.85
N PHE A 312 -0.02 -21.19 2.21
CA PHE A 312 -0.61 -21.31 3.54
C PHE A 312 -1.11 -22.74 3.80
N LEU A 313 -1.83 -23.30 2.84
CA LEU A 313 -2.27 -24.70 2.85
C LEU A 313 -1.08 -25.66 2.88
N GLY A 314 0.03 -25.32 2.24
CA GLY A 314 1.28 -26.08 2.32
C GLY A 314 2.03 -25.99 3.66
N GLY A 315 1.52 -25.23 4.64
CA GLY A 315 2.14 -25.05 5.95
C GLY A 315 3.13 -23.87 6.04
N TYR A 316 3.36 -23.11 4.96
CA TYR A 316 4.20 -21.92 5.02
C TYR A 316 3.49 -20.79 5.79
N ARG A 317 4.26 -20.06 6.61
CA ARG A 317 3.78 -18.88 7.35
C ARG A 317 4.51 -17.60 6.99
N LYS A 318 5.68 -17.70 6.34
CA LYS A 318 6.45 -16.56 5.85
C LYS A 318 6.59 -16.60 4.33
N VAL A 319 6.47 -15.44 3.68
CA VAL A 319 6.50 -15.30 2.22
C VAL A 319 7.88 -15.68 1.66
N ASP A 320 8.95 -15.24 2.33
CA ASP A 320 10.31 -15.62 1.92
C ASP A 320 10.49 -17.14 1.92
N ALA A 321 10.02 -17.83 2.96
CA ALA A 321 10.14 -19.28 3.08
C ALA A 321 9.39 -19.99 1.95
N ALA A 322 8.19 -19.52 1.60
CA ALA A 322 7.44 -20.04 0.46
C ALA A 322 8.15 -19.79 -0.87
N MET A 323 8.71 -18.59 -1.08
CA MET A 323 9.43 -18.25 -2.32
C MET A 323 10.79 -18.93 -2.48
N HIS A 324 11.33 -19.52 -1.41
CA HIS A 324 12.49 -20.41 -1.48
C HIS A 324 12.13 -21.85 -1.87
N ASP A 325 10.85 -22.23 -1.85
CA ASP A 325 10.38 -23.45 -2.51
C ASP A 325 10.36 -23.23 -4.02
N GLU A 326 11.12 -24.05 -4.74
CA GLU A 326 11.22 -23.97 -6.20
C GLU A 326 9.86 -24.13 -6.88
N ARG A 327 8.93 -24.90 -6.30
CA ARG A 327 7.58 -25.12 -6.82
C ARG A 327 6.77 -23.82 -6.82
N ILE A 328 6.72 -23.12 -5.69
CA ILE A 328 6.03 -21.83 -5.56
C ILE A 328 6.69 -20.77 -6.43
N ARG A 329 8.02 -20.73 -6.47
CA ARG A 329 8.75 -19.77 -7.31
C ARG A 329 8.44 -19.95 -8.80
N LYS A 330 8.45 -21.20 -9.30
CA LYS A 330 8.08 -21.50 -10.69
C LYS A 330 6.62 -21.17 -10.97
N PHE A 331 5.73 -21.48 -10.05
CA PHE A 331 4.30 -21.18 -10.16
C PHE A 331 4.04 -19.68 -10.30
N VAL A 332 4.63 -18.86 -9.43
CA VAL A 332 4.53 -17.40 -9.50
C VAL A 332 5.11 -16.88 -10.80
N ARG A 333 6.30 -17.36 -11.21
CA ARG A 333 6.93 -16.90 -12.45
C ARG A 333 6.09 -17.25 -13.70
N ALA A 334 5.58 -18.49 -13.78
CA ALA A 334 4.72 -18.92 -14.88
C ALA A 334 3.43 -18.11 -14.95
N PHE A 335 2.81 -17.80 -13.82
CA PHE A 335 1.64 -16.92 -13.78
C PHE A 335 1.96 -15.51 -14.32
N MET A 336 3.07 -14.92 -13.87
CA MET A 336 3.49 -13.61 -14.37
C MET A 336 3.77 -13.63 -15.88
N ASP A 337 4.46 -14.66 -16.37
CA ASP A 337 4.91 -14.77 -17.76
C ASP A 337 3.79 -15.12 -18.73
N GLU A 338 3.01 -16.15 -18.42
CA GLU A 338 2.06 -16.77 -19.33
C GLU A 338 0.64 -16.23 -19.15
N ASP A 339 0.20 -15.96 -17.92
CA ASP A 339 -1.19 -15.57 -17.66
C ASP A 339 -1.38 -14.06 -17.68
N ILE A 340 -0.44 -13.31 -17.09
CA ILE A 340 -0.64 -11.88 -16.82
C ILE A 340 0.03 -10.97 -17.84
N THR A 341 1.29 -11.22 -18.19
CA THR A 341 2.02 -10.39 -19.18
C THR A 341 1.21 -10.13 -20.46
N PRO A 342 0.46 -11.10 -21.02
CA PRO A 342 -0.31 -10.87 -22.24
C PRO A 342 -1.50 -9.90 -22.11
N TYR A 343 -1.87 -9.48 -20.89
CA TYR A 343 -2.99 -8.57 -20.59
C TYR A 343 -2.57 -7.26 -19.92
N VAL A 344 -1.26 -7.10 -19.67
CA VAL A 344 -0.67 -5.96 -18.96
C VAL A 344 0.30 -5.25 -19.91
N PRO A 345 -0.10 -4.12 -20.53
CA PRO A 345 0.83 -3.35 -21.35
C PRO A 345 1.96 -2.81 -20.48
N ALA A 346 3.19 -2.85 -20.99
CA ALA A 346 4.33 -2.26 -20.32
C ALA A 346 4.19 -0.73 -20.29
N PRO A 347 4.26 -0.08 -19.12
CA PRO A 347 4.36 1.36 -19.06
C PRO A 347 5.60 1.87 -19.81
N GLN A 348 5.58 3.12 -20.27
CA GLN A 348 6.70 3.69 -21.02
C GLN A 348 8.03 3.52 -20.26
N ASN A 349 9.07 3.09 -20.97
CA ASN A 349 10.42 2.84 -20.44
C ASN A 349 10.49 1.78 -19.32
N THR A 350 9.54 0.85 -19.24
CA THR A 350 9.57 -0.26 -18.28
C THR A 350 9.90 -1.58 -18.96
N ASP A 351 10.93 -2.26 -18.46
CA ASP A 351 11.24 -3.64 -18.82
C ASP A 351 10.45 -4.60 -17.92
N LEU A 352 9.42 -5.24 -18.47
CA LEU A 352 8.56 -6.15 -17.71
C LEU A 352 9.30 -7.43 -17.26
N GLU A 353 10.30 -7.92 -18.01
CA GLU A 353 11.07 -9.08 -17.59
C GLU A 353 11.94 -8.75 -16.37
N ALA A 354 12.61 -7.59 -16.42
CA ALA A 354 13.37 -7.09 -15.28
C ALA A 354 12.46 -6.82 -14.08
N TYR A 355 11.26 -6.27 -14.30
CA TYR A 355 10.29 -6.02 -13.24
C TYR A 355 9.80 -7.33 -12.59
N LYS A 356 9.41 -8.34 -13.38
CA LYS A 356 9.01 -9.66 -12.88
C LYS A 356 10.12 -10.35 -12.11
N GLN A 357 11.35 -10.31 -12.63
CA GLN A 357 12.52 -10.85 -11.94
C GLN A 357 12.74 -10.16 -10.59
N CYS A 358 12.63 -8.82 -10.57
CA CYS A 358 12.70 -8.04 -9.34
C CYS A 358 11.62 -8.47 -8.33
N LEU A 359 10.37 -8.66 -8.75
CA LEU A 359 9.30 -9.12 -7.86
C LEU A 359 9.60 -10.47 -7.22
N VAL A 360 10.09 -11.45 -7.99
CA VAL A 360 10.46 -12.77 -7.46
C VAL A 360 11.55 -12.67 -6.40
N GLU A 361 12.57 -11.84 -6.63
CA GLU A 361 13.64 -11.60 -5.66
C GLU A 361 13.14 -10.86 -4.41
N ARG A 362 12.27 -9.86 -4.59
CA ARG A 362 11.65 -9.10 -3.50
C ARG A 362 10.85 -10.01 -2.58
N PHE A 363 10.01 -10.89 -3.14
CA PHE A 363 9.22 -11.82 -2.33
C PHE A 363 10.10 -12.84 -1.58
N GLY A 364 11.28 -13.15 -2.11
CA GLY A 364 12.28 -14.00 -1.47
C GLY A 364 13.13 -13.31 -0.39
N ASN A 365 12.97 -12.00 -0.15
CA ASN A 365 13.82 -11.27 0.79
C ASN A 365 13.51 -11.65 2.25
N ARG A 366 14.45 -12.36 2.90
CA ARG A 366 14.29 -12.89 4.26
C ARG A 366 14.22 -11.81 5.34
N MET A 367 14.86 -10.67 5.09
CA MET A 367 15.06 -9.61 6.07
C MET A 367 13.83 -8.70 6.25
N VAL A 368 12.92 -8.72 5.28
CA VAL A 368 11.64 -7.98 5.29
C VAL A 368 10.45 -8.91 5.04
N SER A 369 10.64 -10.19 5.31
CA SER A 369 9.66 -11.22 5.01
C SER A 369 8.32 -10.94 5.67
N ASP A 370 7.28 -11.10 4.87
CA ASP A 370 5.90 -10.89 5.28
C ASP A 370 5.24 -12.19 5.76
N GLN A 371 4.11 -12.06 6.45
CA GLN A 371 3.30 -13.20 6.85
C GLN A 371 2.38 -13.64 5.71
N VAL A 372 2.39 -14.93 5.37
CA VAL A 372 1.47 -15.50 4.38
C VAL A 372 0.01 -15.25 4.79
N ALA A 373 -0.29 -15.35 6.10
CA ALA A 373 -1.62 -15.02 6.65
C ALA A 373 -2.09 -13.60 6.29
N ARG A 374 -1.18 -12.62 6.25
CA ARG A 374 -1.50 -11.23 5.88
C ARG A 374 -1.83 -11.12 4.40
N LEU A 375 -1.19 -11.93 3.56
CA LEU A 375 -1.54 -12.03 2.14
C LEU A 375 -2.90 -12.71 1.93
N CYS A 376 -3.25 -13.71 2.75
CA CYS A 376 -4.58 -14.37 2.73
C CYS A 376 -5.72 -13.51 3.31
N PHE A 377 -5.42 -12.59 4.23
CA PHE A 377 -6.42 -11.73 4.87
C PHE A 377 -7.22 -10.89 3.86
N ASP A 378 -8.53 -10.72 4.07
CA ASP A 378 -9.40 -9.88 3.22
C ASP A 378 -9.35 -10.27 1.73
N GLY A 379 -9.45 -11.58 1.45
CA GLY A 379 -9.48 -12.14 0.10
C GLY A 379 -10.65 -11.59 -0.70
N ALA A 380 -11.85 -11.53 -0.11
CA ALA A 380 -13.07 -11.04 -0.75
C ALA A 380 -12.92 -9.64 -1.36
N SER A 381 -12.07 -8.78 -0.78
CA SER A 381 -11.80 -7.45 -1.33
C SER A 381 -10.61 -7.39 -2.27
N LYS A 382 -9.67 -8.34 -2.16
CA LYS A 382 -8.48 -8.42 -3.02
C LYS A 382 -8.77 -9.01 -4.39
N PHE A 383 -9.58 -10.07 -4.47
CA PHE A 383 -9.90 -10.73 -5.74
C PHE A 383 -10.53 -9.79 -6.79
N PRO A 384 -11.56 -8.97 -6.47
CA PRO A 384 -12.16 -8.04 -7.42
C PRO A 384 -11.16 -7.04 -8.02
N VAL A 385 -10.12 -6.68 -7.26
CA VAL A 385 -9.16 -5.63 -7.65
C VAL A 385 -7.94 -6.24 -8.36
N TYR A 386 -7.45 -7.40 -7.92
CA TYR A 386 -6.16 -7.93 -8.37
C TYR A 386 -6.31 -9.04 -9.41
N VAL A 387 -7.34 -9.89 -9.29
CA VAL A 387 -7.46 -11.14 -10.06
C VAL A 387 -8.56 -11.05 -11.10
N MET A 388 -9.76 -10.62 -10.70
CA MET A 388 -10.93 -10.56 -11.58
C MET A 388 -10.72 -9.72 -12.85
N PRO A 389 -10.07 -8.54 -12.82
CA PRO A 389 -9.94 -7.70 -14.02
C PRO A 389 -9.15 -8.35 -15.16
N ASN A 390 -8.17 -9.22 -14.85
CA ASN A 390 -7.46 -9.96 -15.88
C ASN A 390 -8.17 -11.28 -16.23
N LEU A 391 -8.77 -11.97 -15.27
CA LEU A 391 -9.57 -13.17 -15.53
C LEU A 391 -10.75 -12.88 -16.48
N GLU A 392 -11.40 -11.72 -16.33
CA GLU A 392 -12.44 -11.25 -17.25
C GLU A 392 -11.95 -11.11 -18.69
N LYS A 393 -10.77 -10.51 -18.88
CA LYS A 393 -10.16 -10.38 -20.21
C LYS A 393 -9.78 -11.74 -20.78
N MET A 394 -9.26 -12.65 -19.93
CA MET A 394 -8.92 -14.02 -20.33
C MET A 394 -10.16 -14.77 -20.81
N ILE A 395 -11.27 -14.73 -20.06
CA ILE A 395 -12.54 -15.35 -20.43
C ILE A 395 -13.08 -14.74 -21.74
N ALA A 396 -13.01 -13.42 -21.90
CA ALA A 396 -13.47 -12.76 -23.13
C ALA A 396 -12.63 -13.14 -24.36
N ASP A 397 -11.30 -13.22 -24.21
CA ASP A 397 -10.39 -13.62 -25.30
C ASP A 397 -10.59 -15.09 -25.69
N ASP A 398 -10.81 -15.99 -24.71
CA ASP A 398 -11.13 -17.41 -24.92
C ASP A 398 -12.48 -17.57 -25.64
N ALA A 399 -13.54 -16.94 -25.12
CA ALA A 399 -14.89 -17.03 -25.70
C ALA A 399 -14.99 -16.46 -27.13
N SER A 400 -14.18 -15.44 -27.44
CA SER A 400 -14.12 -14.85 -28.78
C SER A 400 -13.17 -15.58 -29.73
N GLY A 401 -12.34 -16.50 -29.24
CA GLY A 401 -11.25 -17.11 -29.99
C GLY A 401 -10.16 -16.12 -30.42
N LYS A 402 -10.12 -14.93 -29.80
CA LYS A 402 -9.13 -13.87 -30.09
C LYS A 402 -7.72 -14.31 -29.68
N ARG A 403 -7.61 -15.14 -28.65
CA ARG A 403 -6.40 -15.92 -28.33
C ARG A 403 -6.73 -17.40 -28.33
N GLN A 404 -5.82 -18.21 -28.89
CA GLN A 404 -5.96 -19.67 -28.95
C GLN A 404 -5.23 -20.39 -27.81
N ASP A 405 -4.43 -19.65 -27.05
CA ASP A 405 -3.50 -20.11 -26.03
C ASP A 405 -3.84 -19.55 -24.64
N VAL A 406 -5.11 -19.17 -24.41
CA VAL A 406 -5.56 -18.74 -23.08
C VAL A 406 -5.47 -19.93 -22.13
N GLU A 407 -4.58 -19.83 -21.15
CA GLU A 407 -4.41 -20.82 -20.09
C GLU A 407 -5.12 -20.36 -18.82
N PHE A 408 -5.97 -21.21 -18.25
CA PHE A 408 -6.70 -20.92 -17.01
C PHE A 408 -6.21 -21.70 -15.81
N LYS A 409 -5.39 -22.73 -16.02
CA LYS A 409 -5.00 -23.73 -15.02
C LYS A 409 -4.49 -23.14 -13.70
N ARG A 410 -3.59 -22.15 -13.75
CA ARG A 410 -3.03 -21.50 -12.55
C ARG A 410 -4.06 -20.64 -11.82
N VAL A 411 -4.91 -19.93 -12.55
CA VAL A 411 -5.99 -19.11 -11.96
C VAL A 411 -7.10 -20.02 -11.39
N ALA A 412 -7.48 -21.06 -12.10
CA ALA A 412 -8.43 -22.07 -11.63
C ALA A 412 -7.92 -22.76 -10.35
N TYR A 413 -6.63 -23.09 -10.29
CA TYR A 413 -5.98 -23.62 -9.10
C TYR A 413 -6.00 -22.62 -7.91
N LEU A 414 -5.75 -21.33 -8.16
CA LEU A 414 -5.91 -20.28 -7.14
C LEU A 414 -7.33 -20.25 -6.57
N PHE A 415 -8.36 -20.26 -7.42
CA PHE A 415 -9.75 -20.26 -6.95
C PHE A 415 -10.10 -21.52 -6.16
N ALA A 416 -9.61 -22.68 -6.60
CA ALA A 416 -9.78 -23.95 -5.88
C ALA A 416 -9.08 -23.93 -4.51
N ALA A 417 -7.84 -23.42 -4.44
CA ALA A 417 -7.09 -23.27 -3.19
C ALA A 417 -7.76 -22.27 -2.24
N TYR A 418 -8.27 -21.15 -2.75
CA TYR A 418 -8.99 -20.16 -1.95
C TYR A 418 -10.29 -20.74 -1.37
N ARG A 419 -11.06 -21.50 -2.17
CA ARG A 419 -12.23 -22.23 -1.66
C ARG A 419 -11.85 -23.21 -0.54
N HIS A 420 -10.78 -23.98 -0.72
CA HIS A 420 -10.32 -24.94 0.30
C HIS A 420 -9.92 -24.24 1.59
N TYR A 421 -9.17 -23.15 1.47
CA TYR A 421 -8.76 -22.31 2.59
C TYR A 421 -9.96 -21.81 3.39
N LEU A 422 -11.01 -21.32 2.72
CA LEU A 422 -12.22 -20.82 3.37
C LEU A 422 -13.10 -21.92 3.97
N LYS A 423 -13.32 -23.01 3.22
CA LYS A 423 -14.29 -24.06 3.55
C LYS A 423 -13.79 -25.01 4.65
N TYR A 424 -12.55 -25.49 4.52
CA TYR A 424 -12.07 -26.59 5.36
C TYR A 424 -11.24 -26.13 6.55
N GLN A 425 -10.58 -24.96 6.45
CA GLN A 425 -9.84 -24.33 7.56
C GLN A 425 -8.80 -25.25 8.22
N VAL A 426 -8.26 -26.17 7.42
CA VAL A 426 -7.23 -27.15 7.78
C VAL A 426 -6.21 -27.17 6.65
N ASP A 427 -4.92 -27.13 6.99
CA ASP A 427 -3.84 -27.16 6.01
C ASP A 427 -3.44 -28.61 5.63
N ASP A 428 -2.54 -28.78 4.66
CA ASP A 428 -2.11 -30.08 4.14
C ASP A 428 -1.45 -30.97 5.22
N ASN A 429 -1.00 -30.38 6.35
CA ASN A 429 -0.44 -31.10 7.49
C ASN A 429 -1.49 -31.53 8.51
N GLY A 430 -2.75 -31.13 8.32
CA GLY A 430 -3.85 -31.37 9.26
C GLY A 430 -3.97 -30.32 10.36
N ASP A 431 -3.22 -29.21 10.29
CA ASP A 431 -3.30 -28.15 11.28
C ASP A 431 -4.49 -27.22 10.98
N ALA A 432 -5.37 -27.04 11.96
CA ALA A 432 -6.49 -26.13 11.87
C ALA A 432 -6.06 -24.66 12.01
N PHE A 433 -6.78 -23.75 11.35
CA PHE A 433 -6.52 -22.31 11.42
C PHE A 433 -7.81 -21.50 11.35
N GLU A 434 -7.73 -20.22 11.70
CA GLU A 434 -8.83 -19.28 11.57
C GLU A 434 -8.69 -18.46 10.28
N VAL A 435 -9.82 -18.25 9.62
CA VAL A 435 -9.93 -17.38 8.45
C VAL A 435 -10.32 -15.98 8.91
N ALA A 436 -9.60 -14.98 8.40
CA ALA A 436 -9.93 -13.57 8.58
C ALA A 436 -10.28 -12.93 7.24
N ASP A 437 -11.56 -12.97 6.90
CA ASP A 437 -12.13 -12.30 5.73
C ASP A 437 -13.39 -11.51 6.13
N PRO A 438 -13.23 -10.22 6.50
CA PRO A 438 -14.29 -9.48 7.18
C PRO A 438 -15.47 -9.08 6.28
N TRP A 439 -15.37 -9.30 4.97
CA TRP A 439 -16.37 -8.82 4.00
C TRP A 439 -17.16 -9.93 3.32
N LEU A 440 -16.92 -11.19 3.68
CA LEU A 440 -17.80 -12.28 3.26
C LEU A 440 -19.20 -12.08 3.86
N THR A 441 -20.20 -12.10 3.00
CA THR A 441 -21.60 -11.98 3.38
C THR A 441 -22.14 -13.32 3.88
N VAL A 442 -23.34 -13.29 4.49
CA VAL A 442 -24.05 -14.52 4.88
C VAL A 442 -24.30 -15.45 3.68
N ASP A 443 -24.56 -14.90 2.51
CA ASP A 443 -24.79 -15.70 1.30
C ASP A 443 -23.47 -16.24 0.72
N ASP A 444 -22.36 -15.51 0.87
CA ASP A 444 -21.03 -16.02 0.52
C ASP A 444 -20.65 -17.23 1.37
N HIS A 445 -20.90 -17.16 2.68
CA HIS A 445 -20.68 -18.31 3.57
C HIS A 445 -21.49 -19.53 3.16
N LYS A 446 -22.77 -19.37 2.79
CA LYS A 446 -23.58 -20.49 2.27
C LYS A 446 -22.99 -21.08 0.98
N ALA A 447 -22.52 -20.24 0.07
CA ALA A 447 -21.91 -20.67 -1.18
C ALA A 447 -20.58 -21.42 -0.96
N ILE A 448 -19.77 -20.98 0.01
CA ILE A 448 -18.55 -21.66 0.44
C ILE A 448 -18.87 -23.03 1.08
N ASP A 449 -19.89 -23.08 1.93
CA ASP A 449 -20.31 -24.29 2.63
C ASP A 449 -21.03 -25.31 1.73
N SER A 450 -21.47 -24.90 0.54
CA SER A 450 -22.10 -25.80 -0.45
C SER A 450 -21.18 -26.95 -0.85
N ASP A 451 -21.78 -28.14 -1.03
CA ASP A 451 -21.12 -29.30 -1.61
C ASP A 451 -20.95 -29.16 -3.13
N ASP A 452 -21.80 -28.37 -3.79
CA ASP A 452 -21.57 -27.98 -5.18
C ASP A 452 -20.49 -26.90 -5.23
N ALA A 453 -19.31 -27.29 -5.70
CA ALA A 453 -18.16 -26.40 -5.81
C ALA A 453 -18.42 -25.21 -6.75
N LEU A 454 -19.40 -25.27 -7.66
CA LEU A 454 -19.77 -24.16 -8.51
C LEU A 454 -20.36 -23.00 -7.72
N ASP A 455 -21.04 -23.23 -6.60
CA ASP A 455 -21.68 -22.16 -5.83
C ASP A 455 -20.68 -21.11 -5.36
N PHE A 456 -19.48 -21.55 -4.99
CA PHE A 456 -18.37 -20.66 -4.63
C PHE A 456 -18.03 -19.64 -5.73
N LEU A 457 -18.16 -20.00 -7.01
CA LEU A 457 -17.89 -19.08 -8.12
C LEU A 457 -18.94 -17.95 -8.22
N GLY A 458 -20.01 -18.01 -7.43
CA GLY A 458 -21.08 -17.01 -7.37
C GLY A 458 -21.04 -16.08 -6.15
N ILE A 459 -19.96 -16.12 -5.34
CA ILE A 459 -19.85 -15.19 -4.20
C ILE A 459 -19.76 -13.73 -4.66
N SER A 460 -20.08 -12.82 -3.74
CA SER A 460 -20.10 -11.37 -3.94
C SER A 460 -18.80 -10.80 -4.52
N ALA A 461 -17.66 -11.40 -4.19
CA ALA A 461 -16.34 -11.00 -4.70
C ALA A 461 -16.13 -11.28 -6.20
N PHE A 462 -16.95 -12.13 -6.83
CA PHE A 462 -16.74 -12.58 -8.21
C PHE A 462 -17.83 -12.11 -9.19
N THR A 463 -18.68 -11.17 -8.78
CA THR A 463 -19.87 -10.78 -9.56
C THR A 463 -19.61 -9.92 -10.78
N SER A 464 -18.37 -9.48 -11.00
CA SER A 464 -18.00 -8.66 -12.17
C SER A 464 -18.12 -9.41 -13.50
N THR A 465 -18.10 -10.75 -13.47
CA THR A 465 -18.43 -11.60 -14.61
C THR A 465 -19.08 -12.91 -14.17
N ASN A 466 -19.83 -13.56 -15.06
CA ASN A 466 -20.42 -14.86 -14.76
C ASN A 466 -19.39 -15.98 -14.95
N LEU A 467 -18.59 -16.26 -13.91
CA LEU A 467 -17.59 -17.32 -13.93
C LEU A 467 -18.19 -18.70 -14.24
N LYS A 468 -19.44 -18.97 -13.83
CA LYS A 468 -20.14 -20.24 -14.11
C LYS A 468 -20.38 -20.48 -15.61
N ALA A 469 -20.34 -19.42 -16.43
CA ALA A 469 -20.50 -19.52 -17.88
C ALA A 469 -19.19 -19.78 -18.64
N ALA A 470 -18.03 -19.68 -17.99
CA ALA A 470 -16.72 -19.90 -18.61
C ALA A 470 -16.34 -21.39 -18.57
N SER A 471 -16.82 -22.18 -19.52
CA SER A 471 -16.73 -23.65 -19.48
C SER A 471 -15.30 -24.19 -19.33
N HIS A 472 -14.32 -23.62 -20.03
CA HIS A 472 -12.92 -24.05 -19.95
C HIS A 472 -12.33 -23.79 -18.55
N PHE A 473 -12.56 -22.60 -18.00
CA PHE A 473 -12.17 -22.26 -16.63
C PHE A 473 -12.87 -23.16 -15.59
N VAL A 474 -14.18 -23.40 -15.75
CA VAL A 474 -14.99 -24.22 -14.84
C VAL A 474 -14.51 -25.67 -14.81
N GLU A 475 -14.21 -26.27 -15.96
CA GLU A 475 -13.69 -27.64 -16.04
C GLU A 475 -12.40 -27.80 -15.24
N LEU A 476 -11.45 -26.88 -15.44
CA LEU A 476 -10.19 -26.85 -14.69
C LEU A 476 -10.42 -26.60 -13.20
N TYR A 477 -11.27 -25.64 -12.84
CA TYR A 477 -11.56 -25.32 -11.44
C TYR A 477 -12.15 -26.52 -10.68
N LEU A 478 -13.16 -27.20 -11.25
CA LEU A 478 -13.78 -28.36 -10.63
C LEU A 478 -12.80 -29.51 -10.45
N LYS A 479 -11.94 -29.74 -11.46
CA LYS A 479 -10.86 -30.72 -11.36
C LYS A 479 -9.93 -30.39 -10.19
N MET A 480 -9.45 -29.15 -10.12
CA MET A 480 -8.54 -28.70 -9.05
C MET A 480 -9.19 -28.77 -7.66
N VAL A 481 -10.50 -28.53 -7.55
CA VAL A 481 -11.21 -28.69 -6.28
C VAL A 481 -11.15 -30.13 -5.78
N GLU A 482 -11.42 -31.11 -6.64
CA GLU A 482 -11.37 -32.52 -6.24
C GLU A 482 -9.94 -32.98 -5.96
N ASP A 483 -8.98 -32.57 -6.79
CA ASP A 483 -7.58 -32.98 -6.62
C ASP A 483 -6.94 -32.39 -5.35
N ILE A 484 -7.23 -31.13 -5.00
CA ILE A 484 -6.73 -30.53 -3.74
C ILE A 484 -7.31 -31.29 -2.55
N LYS A 485 -8.61 -31.60 -2.57
CA LYS A 485 -9.27 -32.37 -1.51
C LYS A 485 -8.65 -33.78 -1.34
N ALA A 486 -8.27 -34.41 -2.45
CA ALA A 486 -7.75 -35.78 -2.44
C ALA A 486 -6.25 -35.86 -2.12
N LYS A 487 -5.46 -34.86 -2.53
CA LYS A 487 -3.99 -34.94 -2.55
C LYS A 487 -3.27 -33.88 -1.71
N GLY A 488 -3.96 -32.79 -1.36
CA GLY A 488 -3.36 -31.58 -0.76
C GLY A 488 -2.92 -30.57 -1.81
N ALA A 489 -2.92 -29.29 -1.45
CA ALA A 489 -2.62 -28.17 -2.35
C ALA A 489 -1.21 -28.28 -2.96
N MET A 490 -0.19 -28.49 -2.13
CA MET A 490 1.20 -28.53 -2.61
C MET A 490 1.48 -29.71 -3.55
N LYS A 491 0.77 -30.82 -3.38
CA LYS A 491 0.91 -31.99 -4.26
C LYS A 491 0.25 -31.76 -5.62
N VAL A 492 -0.92 -31.12 -5.65
CA VAL A 492 -1.57 -30.69 -6.91
C VAL A 492 -0.70 -29.67 -7.64
N LEU A 493 -0.11 -28.72 -6.92
CA LEU A 493 0.82 -27.77 -7.52
C LEU A 493 1.96 -28.48 -8.27
N GLU A 494 2.56 -29.49 -7.65
CA GLU A 494 3.71 -30.21 -8.20
C GLU A 494 3.35 -31.16 -9.35
N GLU A 495 2.30 -31.95 -9.20
CA GLU A 495 1.93 -32.98 -10.17
C GLU A 495 1.18 -32.42 -11.38
N GLU A 496 0.43 -31.35 -11.16
CA GLU A 496 -0.57 -30.92 -12.12
C GLU A 496 -0.35 -29.54 -12.63
N ILE A 497 0.18 -28.57 -11.87
CA ILE A 497 0.27 -27.17 -12.29
C ILE A 497 1.59 -26.82 -12.98
N LEU A 498 2.71 -27.19 -12.36
CA LEU A 498 4.07 -27.05 -12.91
C LEU A 498 4.33 -28.00 -14.08
#